data_AF-A0A938BT13-F1
#
_entry.id   AF-A0A938BT13-F1
#
_cell.length_a   1.000
_cell.length_b   1.000
_cell.length_c   1.000
_cell.angle_alpha   90.00
_cell.angle_beta   90.00
_cell.angle_gamma   90.00
#
_symmetry.space_group_name_H-M   'P 1'
#
loop_
_entity.id
_entity.type
_entity.pdbx_description
1 polymer ?
#
loop_
_entity_poly.entity_id
_entity_poly.type
_entity_poly.pdbx_seq_one_letter_code
_entity_poly.pdbx_strand_id
1 'polypeptide(L)'
;MLYQLEKWYFDFLTEAGDYFFGYFAQVAFLGTRTSELALHLRRAGTDEPVKWSGRLPAEVSGGATPTIDFPAGRLTFSPAAASVAVNLPDASVRLEYTARPLTDPGLAIAARRGTVLWQPVMLGAMVQGEVQLRGRTIVASNVRGYDDYLRSTVLPPSVPVRTLFWGRAHDSYCDLTYTVASGPAGAWPRLVLRIGERVIVATDVKVEPSEWRPSPELGIACPSRYRLNATGPGLGVELDVVHESAAVESEFISGPLLRRITRNPRGVKFTGRAVARIEHSGTTLRTEVPLLDEYALFD
;
A
#
# COMPACT_ATOMS: atom_id res chain seq x y z
N MET A 1 -18.10 -2.71 -20.09
CA MET A 1 -17.72 -2.54 -18.67
C MET A 1 -18.07 -1.12 -18.24
N LEU A 2 -18.83 -0.93 -17.17
CA LEU A 2 -19.31 0.40 -16.73
C LEU A 2 -18.23 1.19 -15.97
N TYR A 3 -17.51 0.52 -15.08
CA TYR A 3 -16.49 1.09 -14.20
C TYR A 3 -15.34 0.10 -13.99
N GLN A 4 -14.11 0.60 -13.98
CA GLN A 4 -12.94 -0.10 -13.48
C GLN A 4 -11.97 0.91 -12.88
N LEU A 5 -11.49 0.61 -11.68
CA LEU A 5 -10.33 1.24 -11.05
C LEU A 5 -9.19 0.24 -11.07
N GLU A 6 -8.01 0.72 -11.47
CA GLU A 6 -6.74 0.03 -11.32
C GLU A 6 -5.77 0.98 -10.60
N LYS A 7 -5.05 0.47 -9.62
CA LYS A 7 -4.05 1.23 -8.87
C LYS A 7 -2.85 0.35 -8.60
N TRP A 8 -1.67 0.86 -8.93
CA TRP A 8 -0.38 0.26 -8.61
C TRP A 8 0.27 1.12 -7.56
N TYR A 9 0.64 0.53 -6.45
CA TYR A 9 1.29 1.18 -5.33
C TYR A 9 2.70 0.64 -5.20
N PHE A 10 3.68 1.50 -4.95
CA PHE A 10 5.07 1.10 -4.81
C PHE A 10 5.77 2.00 -3.80
N ASP A 11 6.67 1.44 -3.01
CA ASP A 11 7.36 2.20 -1.98
C ASP A 11 8.70 1.58 -1.56
N PHE A 12 9.37 2.27 -0.64
CA PHE A 12 10.35 1.70 0.26
C PHE A 12 10.37 2.49 1.59
N LEU A 13 10.83 1.83 2.65
CA LEU A 13 11.08 2.45 3.96
C LEU A 13 12.45 1.99 4.44
N THR A 14 13.32 2.93 4.78
CA THR A 14 14.64 2.64 5.34
C THR A 14 14.56 2.47 6.86
N GLU A 15 15.55 1.79 7.45
CA GLU A 15 15.68 1.68 8.91
C GLU A 15 15.83 3.05 9.60
N ALA A 16 16.44 4.02 8.91
CA ALA A 16 16.58 5.38 9.41
C ALA A 16 15.25 6.14 9.46
N GLY A 17 14.20 5.65 8.79
CA GLY A 17 12.90 6.32 8.68
C GLY A 17 12.74 7.22 7.46
N ASP A 18 13.72 7.25 6.55
CA ASP A 18 13.53 7.80 5.21
C ASP A 18 12.51 6.93 4.46
N TYR A 19 11.51 7.55 3.83
CA TYR A 19 10.55 6.82 3.00
C TYR A 19 10.27 7.53 1.68
N PHE A 20 9.91 6.70 0.71
CA PHE A 20 9.25 7.10 -0.50
C PHE A 20 8.07 6.17 -0.71
N PHE A 21 6.92 6.72 -1.10
CA PHE A 21 5.86 5.92 -1.69
C PHE A 21 5.26 6.68 -2.87
N GLY A 22 4.76 5.93 -3.84
CA GLY A 22 4.02 6.44 -4.96
C GLY A 22 2.85 5.52 -5.31
N TYR A 23 1.90 6.08 -6.03
CA TYR A 23 0.90 5.28 -6.72
C TYR A 23 0.61 5.85 -8.10
N PHE A 24 0.30 4.97 -9.03
CA PHE A 24 -0.41 5.30 -10.25
C PHE A 24 -1.81 4.71 -10.18
N ALA A 25 -2.83 5.52 -10.43
CA ALA A 25 -4.22 5.08 -10.50
C ALA A 25 -4.82 5.42 -11.86
N GLN A 26 -5.63 4.52 -12.41
CA GLN A 26 -6.44 4.74 -13.59
C GLN A 26 -7.88 4.35 -13.31
N VAL A 27 -8.80 5.24 -13.68
CA VAL A 27 -10.24 5.01 -13.63
C VAL A 27 -10.80 5.04 -15.04
N ALA A 28 -11.46 3.96 -15.43
CA ALA A 28 -12.30 3.88 -16.62
C ALA A 28 -13.77 3.95 -16.21
N PHE A 29 -14.51 4.94 -16.71
CA PHE A 29 -15.94 5.13 -16.42
C PHE A 29 -16.67 5.61 -17.68
N LEU A 30 -17.72 4.89 -18.09
CA LEU A 30 -18.53 5.22 -19.27
C LEU A 30 -17.70 5.55 -20.53
N GLY A 31 -16.64 4.78 -20.78
CA GLY A 31 -15.76 4.97 -21.94
C GLY A 31 -14.71 6.08 -21.80
N THR A 32 -14.77 6.89 -20.73
CA THR A 32 -13.74 7.88 -20.41
C THR A 32 -12.68 7.26 -19.51
N ARG A 33 -11.41 7.64 -19.69
CA ARG A 33 -10.30 7.25 -18.82
C ARG A 33 -9.67 8.47 -18.16
N THR A 34 -9.30 8.34 -16.91
CA THR A 34 -8.53 9.36 -16.18
C THR A 34 -7.47 8.67 -15.37
N SER A 35 -6.28 9.22 -15.36
CA SER A 35 -5.13 8.69 -14.63
C SER A 35 -4.50 9.76 -13.73
N GLU A 36 -3.95 9.31 -12.62
CA GLU A 36 -3.30 10.13 -11.61
C GLU A 36 -2.04 9.42 -11.14
N LEU A 37 -0.94 10.17 -11.06
CA LEU A 37 0.29 9.78 -10.40
C LEU A 37 0.43 10.64 -9.14
N ALA A 38 0.70 10.00 -8.00
CA ALA A 38 1.07 10.69 -6.77
C ALA A 38 2.37 10.11 -6.23
N LEU A 39 3.23 11.01 -5.75
CA LEU A 39 4.57 10.74 -5.27
C LEU A 39 4.79 11.47 -3.96
N HIS A 40 5.36 10.79 -2.99
CA HIS A 40 5.55 11.34 -1.66
C HIS A 40 6.86 10.86 -1.09
N LEU A 41 7.57 11.79 -0.45
CA LEU A 41 8.90 11.56 0.06
C LEU A 41 9.06 12.25 1.41
N ARG A 42 9.70 11.57 2.36
CA ARG A 42 10.13 12.17 3.63
C ARG A 42 11.51 11.65 4.01
N ARG A 43 12.33 12.56 4.55
CA ARG A 43 13.58 12.19 5.20
C ARG A 43 13.41 12.13 6.71
N ALA A 44 14.08 11.19 7.34
CA ALA A 44 14.26 11.11 8.78
C ALA A 44 14.79 12.45 9.31
N GLY A 45 14.28 12.86 10.47
CA GLY A 45 14.63 14.15 11.08
C GLY A 45 14.05 15.38 10.38
N THR A 46 13.15 15.22 9.40
CA THR A 46 12.36 16.33 8.84
C THR A 46 10.91 16.27 9.31
N ASP A 47 10.34 17.45 9.57
CA ASP A 47 9.01 17.58 10.17
C ASP A 47 7.90 17.26 9.16
N GLU A 48 8.05 17.68 7.90
CA GLU A 48 6.99 17.53 6.89
C GLU A 48 7.40 16.72 5.66
N PRO A 49 6.54 15.82 5.17
CA PRO A 49 6.75 15.13 3.90
C PRO A 49 6.53 16.05 2.70
N VAL A 50 7.27 15.82 1.62
CA VAL A 50 7.07 16.47 0.33
C VAL A 50 6.11 15.62 -0.50
N LYS A 51 5.14 16.27 -1.13
CA LYS A 51 4.10 15.63 -1.94
C LYS A 51 4.10 16.23 -3.35
N TRP A 52 3.91 15.39 -4.36
CA TRP A 52 3.58 15.78 -5.73
C TRP A 52 2.44 14.89 -6.21
N SER A 53 1.43 15.47 -6.84
CA SER A 53 0.38 14.71 -7.50
C SER A 53 -0.06 15.42 -8.78
N GLY A 54 -0.43 14.64 -9.79
CA GLY A 54 -0.82 15.18 -11.08
C GLY A 54 -1.62 14.18 -11.89
N ARG A 55 -2.60 14.72 -12.62
CA ARG A 55 -3.27 13.97 -13.68
C ARG A 55 -2.38 13.94 -14.91
N LEU A 56 -2.08 12.76 -15.39
CA LEU A 56 -1.21 12.54 -16.54
C LEU A 56 -1.96 11.65 -17.54
N PRO A 57 -2.03 11.99 -18.83
CA PRO A 57 -2.50 11.04 -19.83
C PRO A 57 -1.54 9.85 -19.83
N ALA A 58 -2.09 8.65 -19.69
CA ALA A 58 -1.29 7.44 -19.61
C ALA A 58 -1.94 6.29 -20.38
N GLU A 59 -1.11 5.48 -21.01
CA GLU A 59 -1.51 4.24 -21.67
C GLU A 59 -1.03 3.05 -20.85
N VAL A 60 -1.95 2.13 -20.57
CA VAL A 60 -1.62 0.87 -19.91
C VAL A 60 -1.60 -0.21 -20.99
N SER A 61 -0.46 -0.87 -21.13
CA SER A 61 -0.23 -1.97 -22.06
C SER A 61 0.36 -3.18 -21.32
N GLY A 62 0.39 -4.33 -21.99
CA GLY A 62 0.85 -5.58 -21.37
C GLY A 62 -0.23 -6.30 -20.57
N GLY A 63 -0.08 -7.63 -20.45
CA GLY A 63 -0.97 -8.50 -19.69
C GLY A 63 -0.46 -8.73 -18.28
N ALA A 64 0.25 -9.84 -18.07
CA ALA A 64 0.83 -10.20 -16.77
C ALA A 64 1.97 -9.26 -16.31
N THR A 65 2.47 -8.41 -17.20
CA THR A 65 3.51 -7.41 -16.92
C THR A 65 3.00 -6.06 -17.41
N PRO A 66 2.14 -5.38 -16.64
CA PRO A 66 1.64 -4.08 -17.03
C PRO A 66 2.78 -3.07 -17.19
N THR A 67 2.77 -2.37 -18.31
CA THR A 67 3.59 -1.20 -18.58
C THR A 67 2.67 0.00 -18.71
N ILE A 68 3.03 1.08 -18.01
CA ILE A 68 2.27 2.31 -17.91
C ILE A 68 3.15 3.42 -18.47
N ASP A 69 2.82 3.87 -19.67
CA ASP A 69 3.54 4.92 -20.38
C ASP A 69 2.81 6.26 -20.26
N PHE A 70 3.54 7.33 -19.97
CA PHE A 70 3.05 8.71 -20.00
C PHE A 70 4.17 9.65 -20.47
N PRO A 71 3.87 10.88 -20.94
CA PRO A 71 4.88 11.77 -21.53
C PRO A 71 6.13 12.02 -20.67
N ALA A 72 5.97 11.96 -19.35
CA ALA A 72 7.02 12.22 -18.38
C ALA A 72 7.67 10.94 -17.81
N GLY A 73 7.36 9.73 -18.32
CA GLY A 73 7.92 8.52 -17.72
C GLY A 73 7.26 7.20 -18.12
N ARG A 74 7.76 6.15 -17.48
CA ARG A 74 7.30 4.77 -17.63
C ARG A 74 7.34 4.05 -16.29
N LEU A 75 6.30 3.28 -16.02
CA LEU A 75 6.26 2.31 -14.94
C LEU A 75 6.11 0.91 -15.53
N THR A 76 6.85 -0.07 -15.01
CA THR A 76 6.70 -1.47 -15.39
C THR A 76 6.60 -2.28 -14.12
N PHE A 77 5.58 -3.13 -14.02
CA PHE A 77 5.38 -4.00 -12.88
C PHE A 77 5.26 -5.44 -13.35
N SER A 78 6.05 -6.33 -12.75
CA SER A 78 5.93 -7.78 -12.95
C SER A 78 6.22 -8.50 -11.64
N PRO A 79 5.82 -9.77 -11.49
CA PRO A 79 6.17 -10.56 -10.31
C PRO A 79 7.69 -10.77 -10.11
N ALA A 80 8.52 -10.51 -11.14
CA ALA A 80 9.97 -10.74 -11.09
C ALA A 80 10.79 -9.44 -10.91
N ALA A 81 10.32 -8.34 -11.50
CA ALA A 81 10.99 -7.05 -11.46
C ALA A 81 10.00 -5.91 -11.72
N ALA A 82 10.26 -4.74 -11.15
CA ALA A 82 9.52 -3.52 -11.44
C ALA A 82 10.48 -2.34 -11.59
N SER A 83 10.11 -1.39 -12.43
CA SER A 83 10.89 -0.19 -12.70
C SER A 83 9.99 1.04 -12.66
N VAL A 84 10.43 2.08 -11.96
CA VAL A 84 9.72 3.36 -11.83
C VAL A 84 10.63 4.45 -12.37
N ALA A 85 10.31 4.95 -13.57
CA ALA A 85 11.04 6.04 -14.20
C ALA A 85 10.10 7.24 -14.44
N VAL A 86 10.35 8.34 -13.75
CA VAL A 86 9.57 9.59 -13.83
C VAL A 86 10.52 10.77 -13.95
N ASN A 87 10.23 11.70 -14.86
CA ASN A 87 10.98 12.93 -15.06
C ASN A 87 10.03 14.11 -15.32
N LEU A 88 9.73 14.84 -14.26
CA LEU A 88 8.86 16.01 -14.21
C LEU A 88 9.67 17.21 -13.69
N PRO A 89 9.24 18.46 -13.94
CA PRO A 89 10.00 19.65 -13.51
C PRO A 89 10.39 19.67 -12.03
N ASP A 90 9.52 19.19 -11.14
CA ASP A 90 9.74 19.18 -9.68
C ASP A 90 9.86 17.76 -9.09
N ALA A 91 9.96 16.73 -9.93
CA ALA A 91 10.02 15.34 -9.49
C ALA A 91 10.82 14.46 -10.47
N SER A 92 11.85 13.78 -9.98
CA SER A 92 12.59 12.76 -10.73
C SER A 92 12.62 11.47 -9.92
N VAL A 93 12.20 10.36 -10.50
CA VAL A 93 12.21 9.03 -9.88
C VAL A 93 12.90 8.07 -10.83
N ARG A 94 13.90 7.33 -10.34
CA ARG A 94 14.52 6.22 -11.05
C ARG A 94 14.75 5.12 -10.05
N LEU A 95 13.85 4.15 -9.99
CA LEU A 95 13.93 3.03 -9.06
C LEU A 95 13.81 1.72 -9.81
N GLU A 96 14.63 0.76 -9.41
CA GLU A 96 14.57 -0.63 -9.86
C GLU A 96 14.27 -1.52 -8.65
N TYR A 97 13.29 -2.39 -8.82
CA TYR A 97 12.84 -3.36 -7.83
C TYR A 97 13.19 -4.75 -8.33
N THR A 98 14.05 -5.45 -7.60
CA THR A 98 14.32 -6.87 -7.84
C THR A 98 13.45 -7.68 -6.91
N ALA A 99 12.49 -8.41 -7.48
CA ALA A 99 11.55 -9.17 -6.69
C ALA A 99 12.24 -10.35 -6.01
N ARG A 100 11.61 -10.77 -4.92
CA ARG A 100 11.77 -12.10 -4.35
C ARG A 100 10.47 -12.86 -4.64
N PRO A 101 10.51 -14.12 -5.11
CA PRO A 101 9.32 -14.83 -5.56
C PRO A 101 8.16 -14.77 -4.55
N LEU A 102 7.03 -14.23 -4.99
CA LEU A 102 5.81 -14.15 -4.20
C LEU A 102 4.69 -14.85 -4.96
N THR A 103 4.21 -15.97 -4.42
CA THR A 103 3.03 -16.65 -4.93
C THR A 103 1.87 -16.36 -4.00
N ASP A 104 1.22 -15.21 -4.22
CA ASP A 104 0.02 -14.82 -3.49
C ASP A 104 -1.06 -14.30 -4.44
N PRO A 105 -2.26 -14.92 -4.47
CA PRO A 105 -3.35 -14.46 -5.32
C PRO A 105 -4.00 -13.15 -4.82
N GLY A 106 -3.61 -12.65 -3.65
CA GLY A 106 -4.22 -11.49 -3.02
C GLY A 106 -5.56 -11.79 -2.32
N LEU A 107 -6.18 -10.72 -1.86
CA LEU A 107 -7.49 -10.67 -1.24
C LEU A 107 -8.55 -10.28 -2.30
N ALA A 108 -9.47 -11.20 -2.59
CA ALA A 108 -10.60 -10.93 -3.47
C ALA A 108 -11.90 -10.78 -2.66
N ILE A 109 -12.58 -9.64 -2.82
CA ILE A 109 -13.84 -9.32 -2.17
C ILE A 109 -14.93 -9.27 -3.24
N ALA A 110 -15.83 -10.25 -3.20
CA ALA A 110 -16.98 -10.28 -4.10
C ALA A 110 -18.05 -9.28 -3.66
N ALA A 111 -18.58 -8.53 -4.61
CA ALA A 111 -19.77 -7.70 -4.43
C ALA A 111 -20.90 -8.19 -5.35
N ARG A 112 -22.11 -7.65 -5.18
CA ARG A 112 -23.26 -8.02 -6.02
C ARG A 112 -22.98 -7.81 -7.52
N ARG A 113 -22.21 -6.78 -7.87
CA ARG A 113 -21.87 -6.42 -9.27
C ARG A 113 -20.39 -6.03 -9.35
N GLY A 114 -19.53 -7.04 -9.40
CA GLY A 114 -18.09 -6.87 -9.56
C GLY A 114 -17.31 -7.40 -8.37
N THR A 115 -16.02 -7.12 -8.40
CA THR A 115 -15.03 -7.59 -7.43
C THR A 115 -14.04 -6.48 -7.11
N VAL A 116 -13.55 -6.50 -5.88
CA VAL A 116 -12.32 -5.80 -5.48
C VAL A 116 -11.24 -6.85 -5.31
N LEU A 117 -10.08 -6.66 -5.94
CA LEU A 117 -8.89 -7.46 -5.79
C LEU A 117 -7.79 -6.57 -5.22
N TRP A 118 -7.20 -6.99 -4.11
CA TRP A 118 -6.01 -6.38 -3.52
C TRP A 118 -4.90 -7.42 -3.52
N GLN A 119 -3.84 -7.21 -4.29
CA GLN A 119 -2.82 -8.22 -4.51
C GLN A 119 -1.44 -7.66 -4.23
N PRO A 120 -0.70 -8.17 -3.22
CA PRO A 120 0.71 -7.88 -3.11
C PRO A 120 1.43 -8.50 -4.31
N VAL A 121 2.13 -7.66 -5.09
CA VAL A 121 2.92 -8.08 -6.25
C VAL A 121 4.34 -8.39 -5.80
N MET A 122 4.91 -7.53 -4.96
CA MET A 122 6.20 -7.73 -4.33
C MET A 122 6.15 -7.43 -2.85
N LEU A 123 6.66 -8.37 -2.06
CA LEU A 123 6.90 -8.21 -0.64
C LEU A 123 8.42 -8.32 -0.41
N GLY A 124 9.06 -7.29 0.15
CA GLY A 124 10.49 -7.35 0.48
C GLY A 124 11.43 -7.37 -0.73
N ALA A 125 11.01 -6.72 -1.83
CA ALA A 125 11.86 -6.53 -3.00
C ALA A 125 13.10 -5.71 -2.64
N MET A 126 14.21 -5.95 -3.34
CA MET A 126 15.40 -5.12 -3.22
C MET A 126 15.26 -3.91 -4.13
N VAL A 127 15.27 -2.71 -3.55
CA VAL A 127 15.10 -1.44 -4.26
C VAL A 127 16.43 -0.70 -4.34
N GLN A 128 16.75 -0.23 -5.53
CA GLN A 128 17.89 0.63 -5.78
C GLN A 128 17.54 1.79 -6.70
N GLY A 129 18.22 2.93 -6.51
CA GLY A 129 18.08 4.10 -7.37
C GLY A 129 17.89 5.39 -6.58
N GLU A 130 17.22 6.37 -7.18
CA GLU A 130 17.12 7.72 -6.64
C GLU A 130 15.71 8.28 -6.80
N VAL A 131 15.25 8.99 -5.76
CA VAL A 131 14.06 9.81 -5.77
C VAL A 131 14.44 11.24 -5.44
N GLN A 132 14.05 12.17 -6.30
CA GLN A 132 14.11 13.60 -6.07
C GLN A 132 12.72 14.21 -6.16
N LEU A 133 12.32 14.96 -5.13
CA LEU A 133 11.02 15.64 -5.08
C LEU A 133 11.17 17.02 -4.46
N ARG A 134 10.84 18.08 -5.22
CA ARG A 134 10.96 19.51 -4.82
C ARG A 134 12.28 19.82 -4.10
N GLY A 135 13.40 19.40 -4.69
CA GLY A 135 14.75 19.64 -4.17
C GLY A 135 15.19 18.69 -3.05
N ARG A 136 14.35 17.78 -2.56
CA ARG A 136 14.75 16.72 -1.61
C ARG A 136 15.09 15.44 -2.33
N THR A 137 16.21 14.81 -1.96
CA THR A 137 16.67 13.55 -2.56
C THR A 137 16.79 12.44 -1.52
N ILE A 138 16.39 11.23 -1.89
CA ILE A 138 16.70 9.98 -1.21
C ILE A 138 17.33 9.02 -2.22
N VAL A 139 18.44 8.40 -1.84
CA VAL A 139 19.08 7.33 -2.60
C VAL A 139 18.71 6.00 -1.95
N ALA A 140 18.01 5.14 -2.68
CA ALA A 140 17.75 3.76 -2.31
C ALA A 140 18.99 2.92 -2.66
N SER A 141 19.63 2.34 -1.65
CA SER A 141 20.80 1.47 -1.83
C SER A 141 20.51 0.08 -1.27
N ASN A 142 19.83 -0.75 -2.06
CA ASN A 142 19.42 -2.10 -1.66
C ASN A 142 18.53 -2.09 -0.40
N VAL A 143 17.49 -1.27 -0.42
CA VAL A 143 16.51 -1.18 0.68
C VAL A 143 15.31 -2.08 0.40
N ARG A 144 14.58 -2.50 1.44
CA ARG A 144 13.37 -3.30 1.29
C ARG A 144 12.21 -2.43 0.77
N GLY A 145 11.62 -2.87 -0.33
CA GLY A 145 10.45 -2.25 -0.93
C GLY A 145 9.26 -3.19 -1.05
N TYR A 146 8.15 -2.59 -1.43
CA TYR A 146 6.88 -3.27 -1.62
C TYR A 146 6.17 -2.72 -2.86
N ASP A 147 5.39 -3.57 -3.50
CA ASP A 147 4.47 -3.24 -4.59
C ASP A 147 3.16 -4.00 -4.42
N ASP A 148 2.02 -3.32 -4.58
CA ASP A 148 0.72 -3.94 -4.71
C ASP A 148 -0.11 -3.42 -5.88
N TYR A 149 -1.06 -4.26 -6.27
CA TYR A 149 -2.04 -3.97 -7.29
C TYR A 149 -3.44 -4.07 -6.70
N LEU A 150 -4.19 -2.98 -6.86
CA LEU A 150 -5.61 -2.92 -6.55
C LEU A 150 -6.41 -2.83 -7.85
N ARG A 151 -7.38 -3.72 -8.01
CA ARG A 151 -8.39 -3.65 -9.07
C ARG A 151 -9.78 -3.64 -8.46
N SER A 152 -10.63 -2.70 -8.88
CA SER A 152 -12.04 -2.73 -8.54
C SER A 152 -12.91 -2.55 -9.77
N THR A 153 -13.87 -3.46 -9.95
CA THR A 153 -14.97 -3.31 -10.93
C THR A 153 -16.28 -2.89 -10.26
N VAL A 154 -16.25 -2.70 -8.94
CA VAL A 154 -17.40 -2.29 -8.14
C VAL A 154 -17.47 -0.77 -8.17
N LEU A 155 -18.65 -0.24 -8.52
CA LEU A 155 -18.88 1.20 -8.41
C LEU A 155 -18.64 1.65 -6.97
N PRO A 156 -17.96 2.78 -6.75
CA PRO A 156 -17.55 3.18 -5.41
C PRO A 156 -18.67 3.19 -4.34
N PRO A 157 -19.93 3.63 -4.60
CA PRO A 157 -21.01 3.55 -3.61
C PRO A 157 -21.46 2.15 -3.22
N SER A 158 -21.12 1.15 -4.06
CA SER A 158 -21.48 -0.25 -3.88
C SER A 158 -20.32 -1.09 -3.35
N VAL A 159 -19.17 -0.48 -3.06
CA VAL A 159 -18.04 -1.16 -2.43
C VAL A 159 -18.50 -1.68 -1.07
N PRO A 160 -18.34 -3.00 -0.79
CA PRO A 160 -18.86 -3.60 0.44
C PRO A 160 -17.99 -3.33 1.68
N VAL A 161 -16.81 -2.73 1.47
CA VAL A 161 -15.86 -2.35 2.51
C VAL A 161 -16.31 -1.05 3.19
N ARG A 162 -16.14 -0.99 4.50
CA ARG A 162 -16.37 0.19 5.36
C ARG A 162 -15.09 0.67 6.01
N THR A 163 -14.26 -0.26 6.46
CA THR A 163 -12.94 0.04 7.03
C THR A 163 -11.89 -0.85 6.40
N LEU A 164 -10.67 -0.33 6.35
CA LEU A 164 -9.50 -1.04 5.88
C LEU A 164 -8.34 -0.74 6.82
N PHE A 165 -7.70 -1.80 7.28
CA PHE A 165 -6.32 -1.75 7.78
C PHE A 165 -5.45 -2.41 6.73
N TRP A 166 -4.45 -1.70 6.22
CA TRP A 166 -3.46 -2.24 5.31
C TRP A 166 -2.10 -1.83 5.81
N GLY A 167 -1.17 -2.75 5.96
CA GLY A 167 0.18 -2.35 6.32
C GLY A 167 1.21 -3.35 5.88
N ARG A 168 2.47 -2.92 5.99
CA ARG A 168 3.65 -3.73 5.71
C ARG A 168 4.76 -3.40 6.68
N ALA A 169 5.55 -4.41 7.00
CA ALA A 169 6.73 -4.26 7.82
C ALA A 169 7.86 -5.13 7.28
N HIS A 170 9.09 -4.63 7.35
CA HIS A 170 10.27 -5.31 6.84
C HIS A 170 11.43 -5.15 7.81
N ASP A 171 12.18 -6.23 8.01
CA ASP A 171 13.52 -6.19 8.59
C ASP A 171 14.45 -7.21 7.93
N SER A 172 15.59 -7.48 8.56
CA SER A 172 16.56 -8.48 8.11
C SER A 172 16.05 -9.93 8.20
N TYR A 173 15.04 -10.20 9.02
CA TYR A 173 14.55 -11.55 9.34
C TYR A 173 13.26 -11.92 8.60
N CYS A 174 12.35 -10.95 8.43
CA CYS A 174 11.04 -11.17 7.86
C CYS A 174 10.52 -9.98 7.06
N ASP A 175 9.65 -10.29 6.12
CA ASP A 175 8.83 -9.31 5.40
C ASP A 175 7.37 -9.69 5.64
N LEU A 176 6.51 -8.74 6.01
CA LEU A 176 5.08 -9.01 6.18
C LEU A 176 4.23 -7.92 5.55
N THR A 177 3.06 -8.30 5.09
CA THR A 177 1.97 -7.38 4.77
C THR A 177 0.65 -7.95 5.29
N TYR A 178 -0.25 -7.08 5.72
CA TYR A 178 -1.60 -7.45 6.09
C TYR A 178 -2.61 -6.53 5.42
N THR A 179 -3.80 -7.07 5.22
CA THR A 179 -4.97 -6.36 4.71
C THR A 179 -6.18 -6.91 5.45
N VAL A 180 -6.82 -6.08 6.26
CA VAL A 180 -8.03 -6.41 7.01
C VAL A 180 -9.11 -5.42 6.59
N ALA A 181 -9.84 -5.80 5.55
CA ALA A 181 -11.03 -5.06 5.10
C ALA A 181 -12.25 -5.55 5.89
N SER A 182 -13.11 -4.65 6.35
CA SER A 182 -14.34 -5.01 7.07
C SER A 182 -15.55 -4.26 6.53
N GLY A 183 -16.71 -4.89 6.56
CA GLY A 183 -17.98 -4.33 6.15
C GLY A 183 -19.18 -5.01 6.80
N PRO A 184 -20.42 -4.66 6.40
CA PRO A 184 -21.63 -5.21 7.02
C PRO A 184 -21.78 -6.73 6.89
N ALA A 185 -21.14 -7.33 5.88
CA ALA A 185 -21.17 -8.77 5.64
C ALA A 185 -20.09 -9.55 6.42
N GLY A 186 -19.21 -8.86 7.15
CA GLY A 186 -18.08 -9.46 7.86
C GLY A 186 -16.74 -8.84 7.47
N ALA A 187 -15.67 -9.55 7.83
CA ALA A 187 -14.29 -9.16 7.53
C ALA A 187 -13.67 -10.05 6.46
N TRP A 188 -12.77 -9.46 5.67
CA TRP A 188 -11.90 -10.11 4.69
C TRP A 188 -10.44 -9.87 5.09
N PRO A 189 -9.93 -10.66 6.04
CA PRO A 189 -8.54 -10.59 6.47
C PRO A 189 -7.59 -11.40 5.56
N ARG A 190 -6.37 -10.88 5.40
CA ARG A 190 -5.22 -11.58 4.83
C ARG A 190 -3.95 -11.05 5.47
N LEU A 191 -3.04 -11.95 5.84
CA LEU A 191 -1.67 -11.62 6.18
C LEU A 191 -0.74 -12.53 5.36
N VAL A 192 0.25 -11.92 4.73
CA VAL A 192 1.30 -12.61 3.98
C VAL A 192 2.61 -12.34 4.70
N LEU A 193 3.28 -13.40 5.12
CA LEU A 193 4.54 -13.36 5.82
C LEU A 193 5.58 -14.11 5.02
N ARG A 194 6.77 -13.53 4.91
CA ARG A 194 7.96 -14.20 4.42
C ARG A 194 9.02 -14.30 5.51
N ILE A 195 9.58 -15.50 5.68
CA ILE A 195 10.76 -15.77 6.51
C ILE A 195 11.75 -16.57 5.66
N GLY A 196 12.93 -16.01 5.39
CA GLY A 196 13.84 -16.58 4.39
C GLY A 196 13.10 -16.72 3.05
N GLU A 197 13.16 -17.89 2.40
CA GLU A 197 12.47 -18.17 1.14
C GLU A 197 11.03 -18.70 1.31
N ARG A 198 10.56 -18.88 2.55
CA ARG A 198 9.22 -19.40 2.81
C ARG A 198 8.21 -18.26 2.85
N VAL A 199 7.12 -18.42 2.10
CA VAL A 199 5.93 -17.55 2.16
C VAL A 199 4.81 -18.32 2.85
N ILE A 200 4.19 -17.67 3.84
CA ILE A 200 3.09 -18.21 4.64
C ILE A 200 1.94 -17.21 4.56
N VAL A 201 0.73 -17.73 4.41
CA VAL A 201 -0.49 -16.91 4.33
C VAL A 201 -1.41 -17.28 5.49
N ALA A 202 -1.92 -16.27 6.19
CA ALA A 202 -2.95 -16.40 7.20
C ALA A 202 -4.22 -15.68 6.74
N THR A 203 -5.38 -16.31 6.96
CA THR A 203 -6.71 -15.77 6.66
C THR A 203 -7.60 -15.67 7.90
N ASP A 204 -7.10 -16.03 9.08
CA ASP A 204 -7.71 -15.64 10.36
C ASP A 204 -6.83 -14.54 10.94
N VAL A 205 -7.18 -13.30 10.62
CA VAL A 205 -6.47 -12.10 11.11
C VAL A 205 -7.47 -11.20 11.81
N LYS A 206 -7.14 -10.76 13.02
CA LYS A 206 -7.96 -9.90 13.86
C LYS A 206 -7.16 -8.66 14.22
N VAL A 207 -7.83 -7.51 14.20
CA VAL A 207 -7.27 -6.23 14.60
C VAL A 207 -8.09 -5.70 15.77
N GLU A 208 -7.39 -5.32 16.83
CA GLU A 208 -7.94 -4.83 18.10
C GLU A 208 -7.36 -3.44 18.40
N PRO A 209 -8.02 -2.36 17.94
CA PRO A 209 -7.61 -1.00 18.24
C PRO A 209 -7.72 -0.67 19.72
N SER A 210 -6.67 -0.08 20.29
CA SER A 210 -6.60 0.29 21.70
C SER A 210 -6.56 1.80 21.93
N GLU A 211 -6.02 2.56 20.99
CA GLU A 211 -5.98 4.03 21.04
C GLU A 211 -6.40 4.63 19.72
N TRP A 212 -7.13 5.76 19.76
CA TRP A 212 -7.61 6.48 18.59
C TRP A 212 -7.22 7.96 18.68
N ARG A 213 -6.85 8.54 17.54
CA ARG A 213 -6.55 9.97 17.39
C ARG A 213 -7.19 10.48 16.09
N PRO A 214 -7.73 11.72 16.08
CA PRO A 214 -8.22 12.30 14.85
C PRO A 214 -7.05 12.58 13.90
N SER A 215 -7.25 12.37 12.61
CA SER A 215 -6.28 12.81 11.61
C SER A 215 -6.33 14.35 11.48
N PRO A 216 -5.17 15.02 11.41
CA PRO A 216 -5.10 16.48 11.31
C PRO A 216 -5.82 17.09 10.10
N GLU A 217 -5.67 16.51 8.90
CA GLU A 217 -6.22 17.07 7.66
C GLU A 217 -7.65 16.58 7.37
N LEU A 218 -7.95 15.30 7.59
CA LEU A 218 -9.26 14.70 7.23
C LEU A 218 -10.28 14.66 8.37
N GLY A 219 -9.84 14.85 9.63
CA GLY A 219 -10.72 14.84 10.81
C GLY A 219 -11.37 13.49 11.10
N ILE A 220 -10.87 12.40 10.51
CA ILE A 220 -11.38 11.05 10.79
C ILE A 220 -10.66 10.45 11.99
N ALA A 221 -11.37 9.66 12.82
CA ALA A 221 -10.72 8.93 13.90
C ALA A 221 -9.88 7.79 13.31
N CYS A 222 -8.58 7.79 13.59
CA CYS A 222 -7.64 6.76 13.18
C CYS A 222 -7.04 6.05 14.40
N PRO A 223 -6.80 4.74 14.33
CA PRO A 223 -6.25 4.00 15.46
C PRO A 223 -4.75 4.28 15.56
N SER A 224 -4.29 5.00 16.60
CA SER A 224 -2.86 5.28 16.79
C SER A 224 -2.09 4.11 17.39
N ARG A 225 -2.80 3.16 18.01
CA ARG A 225 -2.24 1.92 18.54
C ARG A 225 -3.27 0.80 18.37
N TYR A 226 -2.81 -0.38 17.97
CA TYR A 226 -3.64 -1.57 17.91
C TYR A 226 -2.82 -2.85 17.98
N ARG A 227 -3.49 -3.95 18.31
CA ARG A 227 -2.91 -5.29 18.20
C ARG A 227 -3.46 -5.99 16.98
N LEU A 228 -2.59 -6.67 16.23
CA LEU A 228 -2.98 -7.59 15.17
C LEU A 228 -2.58 -9.00 15.56
N ASN A 229 -3.54 -9.92 15.51
CA ASN A 229 -3.30 -11.35 15.72
C ASN A 229 -3.63 -12.10 14.44
N ALA A 230 -2.72 -12.95 13.97
CA ALA A 230 -2.98 -13.84 12.85
C ALA A 230 -2.60 -15.28 13.20
N THR A 231 -3.47 -16.21 12.82
CA THR A 231 -3.22 -17.64 12.99
C THR A 231 -3.35 -18.35 11.64
N GLY A 232 -2.50 -19.35 11.45
CA GLY A 232 -2.50 -20.21 10.26
C GLY A 232 -1.86 -21.56 10.57
N PRO A 233 -1.86 -22.50 9.63
CA PRO A 233 -1.24 -23.80 9.82
C PRO A 233 0.26 -23.67 10.18
N GLY A 234 0.60 -23.93 11.44
CA GLY A 234 1.97 -23.81 11.94
C GLY A 234 2.51 -22.37 12.01
N LEU A 235 1.62 -21.38 12.07
CA LEU A 235 1.93 -19.96 12.18
C LEU A 235 1.08 -19.28 13.26
N GLY A 236 1.73 -18.56 14.16
CA GLY A 236 1.12 -17.52 14.99
C GLY A 236 1.87 -16.21 14.78
N VAL A 237 1.15 -15.11 14.56
CA VAL A 237 1.71 -13.76 14.48
C VAL A 237 0.94 -12.86 15.42
N GLU A 238 1.65 -12.15 16.27
CA GLU A 238 1.14 -11.05 17.08
C GLU A 238 1.96 -9.80 16.73
N LEU A 239 1.28 -8.72 16.35
CA LEU A 239 1.90 -7.41 16.11
C LEU A 239 1.28 -6.40 17.07
N ASP A 240 2.10 -5.76 17.90
CA ASP A 240 1.70 -4.55 18.61
C ASP A 240 2.13 -3.34 17.77
N VAL A 241 1.17 -2.67 17.12
CA VAL A 241 1.39 -1.57 16.18
C VAL A 241 1.26 -0.23 16.89
N VAL A 242 2.21 0.68 16.63
CA VAL A 242 2.20 2.07 17.08
C VAL A 242 2.44 2.99 15.88
N HIS A 243 1.50 3.89 15.60
CA HIS A 243 1.68 4.95 14.62
C HIS A 243 2.46 6.11 15.24
N GLU A 244 3.55 6.50 14.60
CA GLU A 244 4.37 7.63 15.04
C GLU A 244 3.93 8.93 14.37
N SER A 245 3.63 8.88 13.07
CA SER A 245 3.20 10.07 12.32
C SER A 245 2.35 9.73 11.11
N ALA A 246 1.38 10.60 10.81
CA ALA A 246 0.68 10.58 9.53
C ALA A 246 1.67 10.95 8.41
N ALA A 247 1.89 10.02 7.49
CA ALA A 247 2.70 10.23 6.30
C ALA A 247 1.89 10.91 5.19
N VAL A 248 0.59 10.58 5.12
CA VAL A 248 -0.32 10.97 4.04
C VAL A 248 -1.72 10.98 4.55
N GLU A 249 -2.42 12.02 4.20
CA GLU A 249 -3.86 12.08 4.35
C GLU A 249 -4.39 12.34 2.95
N SER A 250 -5.20 11.42 2.45
CA SER A 250 -5.68 11.49 1.07
C SER A 250 -7.09 10.95 0.93
N GLU A 251 -7.80 11.49 -0.05
CA GLU A 251 -8.98 10.86 -0.59
C GLU A 251 -8.56 10.09 -1.86
N PHE A 252 -9.12 8.90 -2.10
CA PHE A 252 -8.67 8.00 -3.18
C PHE A 252 -8.79 8.58 -4.61
N ILE A 253 -9.69 9.56 -4.82
CA ILE A 253 -9.89 10.27 -6.09
C ILE A 253 -9.97 11.78 -5.83
N SER A 254 -9.16 12.57 -6.53
CA SER A 254 -9.22 14.03 -6.46
C SER A 254 -10.42 14.60 -7.26
N GLY A 255 -11.36 15.29 -6.59
CA GLY A 255 -12.41 16.10 -7.25
C GLY A 255 -13.78 16.15 -6.55
N PRO A 256 -14.41 17.34 -6.39
CA PRO A 256 -15.61 17.52 -5.56
C PRO A 256 -16.89 16.85 -6.09
N LEU A 257 -17.05 16.74 -7.42
CA LEU A 257 -18.22 16.10 -8.02
C LEU A 257 -18.17 14.58 -7.88
N LEU A 258 -16.98 13.98 -8.05
CA LEU A 258 -16.77 12.55 -7.85
C LEU A 258 -16.94 12.20 -6.38
N ARG A 259 -16.43 13.01 -5.44
CA ARG A 259 -16.57 12.80 -3.98
C ARG A 259 -18.01 12.54 -3.53
N ARG A 260 -18.99 13.33 -4.00
CA ARG A 260 -20.41 13.15 -3.64
C ARG A 260 -21.03 11.89 -4.22
N ILE A 261 -20.53 11.43 -5.37
CA ILE A 261 -21.10 10.31 -6.11
C ILE A 261 -20.42 9.00 -5.72
N THR A 262 -19.19 9.02 -5.19
CA THR A 262 -18.36 7.82 -5.05
C THR A 262 -18.18 7.29 -3.63
N ARG A 263 -18.63 7.95 -2.55
CA ARG A 263 -18.21 7.54 -1.18
C ARG A 263 -16.69 7.36 -1.11
N ASN A 264 -15.99 8.38 -1.62
CA ASN A 264 -14.56 8.35 -1.84
C ASN A 264 -13.84 7.99 -0.54
N PRO A 265 -13.09 6.89 -0.49
CA PRO A 265 -12.48 6.48 0.76
C PRO A 265 -11.48 7.54 1.22
N ARG A 266 -11.53 7.80 2.53
CA ARG A 266 -10.62 8.70 3.25
C ARG A 266 -9.59 7.83 3.93
N GLY A 267 -8.35 7.91 3.47
CA GLY A 267 -7.25 7.09 3.96
C GLY A 267 -6.17 7.95 4.60
N VAL A 268 -5.67 7.48 5.74
CA VAL A 268 -4.47 8.03 6.35
C VAL A 268 -3.41 6.94 6.34
N LYS A 269 -2.30 7.21 5.67
CA LYS A 269 -1.10 6.38 5.74
C LYS A 269 -0.21 6.87 6.88
N PHE A 270 0.35 5.94 7.63
CA PHE A 270 1.17 6.18 8.79
C PHE A 270 2.55 5.57 8.60
N THR A 271 3.58 6.25 9.09
CA THR A 271 4.82 5.59 9.49
C THR A 271 4.74 5.25 10.96
N GLY A 272 5.38 4.16 11.35
CA GLY A 272 5.49 3.79 12.73
C GLY A 272 6.33 2.55 12.93
N ARG A 273 6.00 1.80 13.97
CA ARG A 273 6.68 0.56 14.30
C ARG A 273 5.69 -0.52 14.69
N ALA A 274 6.10 -1.76 14.51
CA ALA A 274 5.42 -2.90 15.07
C ALA A 274 6.40 -3.75 15.88
N VAL A 275 6.02 -4.12 17.09
CA VAL A 275 6.70 -5.21 17.81
C VAL A 275 6.05 -6.51 17.36
N ALA A 276 6.80 -7.32 16.63
CA ALA A 276 6.34 -8.57 16.06
C ALA A 276 6.80 -9.75 16.91
N ARG A 277 5.85 -10.62 17.28
CA ARG A 277 6.11 -11.98 17.79
C ARG A 277 5.58 -12.97 16.77
N ILE A 278 6.49 -13.74 16.18
CA ILE A 278 6.17 -14.71 15.14
C ILE A 278 6.56 -16.11 15.63
N GLU A 279 5.58 -17.00 15.67
CA GLU A 279 5.74 -18.40 16.04
C GLU A 279 5.62 -19.27 14.79
N HIS A 280 6.68 -19.97 14.42
CA HIS A 280 6.71 -20.87 13.27
C HIS A 280 7.57 -22.10 13.56
N SER A 281 7.02 -23.30 13.33
CA SER A 281 7.73 -24.59 13.51
C SER A 281 8.43 -24.73 14.88
N GLY A 282 7.79 -24.26 15.96
CA GLY A 282 8.34 -24.32 17.32
C GLY A 282 9.42 -23.28 17.63
N THR A 283 9.73 -22.38 16.69
CA THR A 283 10.62 -21.24 16.89
C THR A 283 9.80 -19.98 17.10
N THR A 284 10.21 -19.13 18.04
CA THR A 284 9.63 -17.79 18.24
C THR A 284 10.65 -16.73 17.84
N LEU A 285 10.33 -15.94 16.83
CA LEU A 285 11.03 -14.71 16.47
C LEU A 285 10.37 -13.54 17.20
N ARG A 286 11.18 -12.66 17.79
CA ARG A 286 10.73 -11.36 18.29
C ARG A 286 11.59 -10.27 17.66
N THR A 287 10.94 -9.28 17.05
CA THR A 287 11.62 -8.17 16.39
C THR A 287 10.79 -6.90 16.47
N GLU A 288 11.44 -5.75 16.38
CA GLU A 288 10.80 -4.45 16.20
C GLU A 288 11.07 -4.02 14.75
N VAL A 289 10.02 -3.80 13.99
CA VAL A 289 10.09 -3.55 12.55
C VAL A 289 9.54 -2.17 12.21
N PRO A 290 10.23 -1.39 11.35
CA PRO A 290 9.65 -0.21 10.73
C PRO A 290 8.38 -0.57 9.96
N LEU A 291 7.35 0.27 10.08
CA LEU A 291 6.03 0.02 9.54
C LEU A 291 5.61 1.17 8.62
N LEU A 292 5.07 0.81 7.46
CA LEU A 292 4.13 1.65 6.71
C LEU A 292 2.75 1.02 6.81
N ASP A 293 1.76 1.79 7.23
CA ASP A 293 0.39 1.34 7.48
C ASP A 293 -0.61 2.33 6.91
N GLU A 294 -1.85 1.90 6.76
CA GLU A 294 -2.98 2.68 6.27
C GLU A 294 -4.24 2.28 7.01
N TYR A 295 -4.94 3.28 7.52
CA TYR A 295 -6.32 3.16 7.92
C TYR A 295 -7.20 3.94 6.95
N ALA A 296 -8.20 3.28 6.35
CA ALA A 296 -9.14 3.94 5.45
C ALA A 296 -10.61 3.69 5.82
N LEU A 297 -11.42 4.73 5.66
CA LEU A 297 -12.86 4.74 5.85
C LEU A 297 -13.59 4.90 4.51
N PHE A 298 -14.62 4.08 4.29
CA PHE A 298 -15.46 4.03 3.09
C PHE A 298 -16.91 4.40 3.45
N ASP A 299 -17.12 5.68 3.75
CA ASP A 299 -18.41 6.25 4.19
C ASP A 299 -19.30 6.72 3.03
#